data_AF-A0A1U7V3V3-F1
#
_entry.id   AF-A0A1U7V3V3-F1
#
_cell.length_a   1.000
_cell.length_b   1.000
_cell.length_c   1.000
_cell.angle_alpha   90.00
_cell.angle_beta   90.00
_cell.angle_gamma   90.00
#
_symmetry.space_group_name_H-M   'P 1'
#
loop_
_entity.id
_entity.type
_entity.pdbx_description
1 polymer ?
#
loop_
_entity_poly.entity_id
_entity_poly.type
_entity_poly.pdbx_seq_one_letter_code
_entity_poly.pdbx_strand_id
1 'polypeptide(L)'
;MAASLAVALSKVTERMRRRDFNTVVRDLVVVSGKWDFDPLELSNPFSQDDSCSAHIWQGNEDPLVPFQIQRYVSKRLQWIKYHEVPYGGHHLLYDPKLWEAILRSLLLGDGSNQYEPKLDD
;
A
#
# COMPACT_ATOMS: atom_id res chain seq x y z
N MET A 1 8.38 14.28 -16.70
CA MET A 1 7.77 13.16 -15.94
C MET A 1 6.83 13.62 -14.82
N ALA A 2 7.22 14.58 -13.97
CA ALA A 2 6.40 15.02 -12.81
C ALA A 2 4.98 15.52 -13.17
N ALA A 3 4.81 16.21 -14.30
CA ALA A 3 3.51 16.74 -14.71
C ALA A 3 2.46 15.64 -15.02
N SER A 4 2.86 14.51 -15.60
CA SER A 4 1.93 13.39 -15.85
C SER A 4 1.48 12.70 -14.58
N LEU A 5 2.35 12.62 -13.57
CA LEU A 5 2.01 12.00 -12.28
C LEU A 5 1.01 12.86 -11.50
N ALA A 6 1.19 14.19 -11.49
CA ALA A 6 0.26 15.12 -10.87
C ALA A 6 -1.15 15.07 -11.50
N VAL A 7 -1.22 14.93 -12.83
CA VAL A 7 -2.50 14.78 -13.56
C VAL A 7 -3.13 13.40 -13.32
N ALA A 8 -2.33 12.34 -13.20
CA ALA A 8 -2.85 11.01 -12.86
C ALA A 8 -3.41 10.98 -11.43
N LEU A 9 -2.69 11.56 -10.46
CA LEU A 9 -3.12 11.69 -9.09
C LEU A 9 -4.39 12.55 -8.97
N SER A 10 -4.46 13.69 -9.66
CA SER A 10 -5.67 14.53 -9.63
C SER A 10 -6.91 13.82 -10.20
N LYS A 11 -6.74 13.03 -11.27
CA LYS A 11 -7.81 12.20 -11.83
C LYS A 11 -8.23 11.06 -10.91
N VAL A 12 -7.28 10.44 -10.19
CA VAL A 12 -7.60 9.42 -9.18
C VAL A 12 -8.38 10.05 -8.01
N THR A 13 -7.94 11.20 -7.51
CA THR A 13 -8.62 11.93 -6.42
C THR A 13 -10.02 12.40 -6.81
N GLU A 14 -10.20 12.94 -8.03
CA GLU A 14 -11.51 13.30 -8.58
C GLU A 14 -12.45 12.09 -8.67
N ARG A 15 -11.93 10.93 -9.12
CA ARG A 15 -12.72 9.68 -9.17
C ARG A 15 -13.09 9.17 -7.79
N MET A 16 -12.20 9.26 -6.80
CA MET A 16 -12.52 8.88 -5.42
C MET A 16 -13.60 9.79 -4.83
N ARG A 17 -13.52 11.10 -5.09
CA ARG A 17 -14.51 12.10 -4.65
C ARG A 17 -15.90 11.88 -5.26
N ARG A 18 -15.97 11.25 -6.44
CA ARG A 18 -17.22 10.91 -7.14
C ARG A 18 -17.74 9.50 -6.86
N ARG A 19 -17.15 8.75 -5.92
CA ARG A 19 -17.69 7.44 -5.57
C ARG A 19 -18.97 7.61 -4.77
N ASP A 20 -20.06 7.07 -5.31
CA ASP A 20 -21.32 6.95 -4.56
C ASP A 20 -21.11 6.07 -3.33
N PHE A 21 -21.69 6.49 -2.20
CA PHE A 21 -21.64 5.77 -0.92
C PHE A 21 -21.99 4.29 -1.05
N ASN A 22 -23.04 3.99 -1.84
CA ASN A 22 -23.48 2.62 -2.08
C ASN A 22 -22.41 1.75 -2.79
N THR A 23 -21.58 2.34 -3.64
CA THR A 23 -20.48 1.65 -4.31
C THR A 23 -19.38 1.33 -3.30
N VAL A 24 -19.01 2.29 -2.44
CA VAL A 24 -18.00 2.07 -1.39
C VAL A 24 -18.45 0.99 -0.41
N VAL A 25 -19.72 1.01 0.03
CA VAL A 25 -20.26 -0.02 0.93
C VAL A 25 -20.25 -1.39 0.26
N ARG A 26 -20.62 -1.49 -1.02
CA ARG A 26 -20.55 -2.77 -1.75
C ARG A 26 -19.12 -3.28 -1.89
N ASP A 27 -18.18 -2.41 -2.22
CA ASP A 27 -16.75 -2.75 -2.29
C ASP A 27 -16.27 -3.29 -0.93
N LEU A 28 -16.68 -2.66 0.19
CA LEU A 28 -16.34 -3.11 1.53
C LEU A 28 -16.94 -4.48 1.88
N VAL A 29 -18.20 -4.74 1.48
CA VAL A 29 -18.83 -6.06 1.66
C VAL A 29 -18.07 -7.14 0.90
N VAL A 30 -17.61 -6.85 -0.31
CA VAL A 30 -16.83 -7.82 -1.11
C VAL A 30 -15.45 -8.05 -0.50
N VAL A 31 -14.73 -6.99 -0.11
CA VAL A 31 -13.36 -7.15 0.44
C VAL A 31 -13.36 -7.86 1.79
N SER A 32 -14.41 -7.67 2.61
CA SER A 32 -14.59 -8.36 3.90
C SER A 32 -15.37 -9.68 3.81
N GLY A 33 -15.72 -10.11 2.59
CA GLY A 33 -16.46 -11.35 2.37
C GLY A 33 -15.64 -12.60 2.68
N LYS A 34 -16.26 -13.77 2.53
CA LYS A 34 -15.54 -15.04 2.56
C LYS A 34 -14.86 -15.25 1.21
N TRP A 35 -13.57 -15.50 1.23
CA TRP A 35 -12.78 -15.85 0.05
C TRP A 35 -12.61 -17.37 -0.02
N ASP A 36 -12.56 -17.91 -1.24
CA ASP A 36 -12.39 -19.35 -1.49
C ASP A 36 -10.93 -19.82 -1.34
N PHE A 37 -10.01 -18.90 -1.00
CA PHE A 37 -8.61 -19.20 -0.73
C PHE A 37 -8.10 -18.40 0.46
N ASP A 38 -7.09 -18.94 1.15
CA ASP A 38 -6.33 -18.23 2.18
C ASP A 38 -5.11 -17.54 1.51
N PRO A 39 -5.02 -16.19 1.53
CA PRO A 39 -3.85 -15.48 1.01
C PRO A 39 -2.53 -15.94 1.63
N LEU A 40 -2.56 -16.45 2.85
CA LEU A 40 -1.37 -16.93 3.57
C LEU A 40 -0.87 -18.31 3.12
N GLU A 41 -1.59 -18.98 2.22
CA GLU A 41 -1.20 -20.25 1.60
C GLU A 41 -0.61 -20.07 0.19
N LEU A 42 -0.46 -18.82 -0.27
CA LEU A 42 0.14 -18.52 -1.56
C LEU A 42 1.61 -18.93 -1.62
N SER A 43 1.97 -19.71 -2.65
CA SER A 43 3.36 -19.97 -3.00
C SER A 43 4.02 -18.71 -3.55
N ASN A 44 5.35 -18.62 -3.43
CA ASN A 44 6.10 -17.49 -3.99
C ASN A 44 5.97 -17.49 -5.53
N PRO A 45 5.32 -16.49 -6.14
CA PRO A 45 5.19 -16.43 -7.59
C PRO A 45 6.51 -16.03 -8.29
N PHE A 46 7.48 -15.53 -7.53
CA PHE A 46 8.76 -15.02 -8.02
C PHE A 46 9.90 -16.03 -7.88
N SER A 47 9.62 -17.32 -7.70
CA SER A 47 10.64 -18.34 -7.40
C SER A 47 11.71 -18.54 -8.47
N GLN A 48 11.56 -17.93 -9.65
CA GLN A 48 12.53 -17.99 -10.75
C GLN A 48 13.44 -16.75 -10.81
N ASP A 49 13.11 -15.69 -10.07
CA ASP A 49 13.83 -14.43 -10.09
C ASP A 49 13.82 -13.79 -8.69
N ASP A 50 14.93 -14.00 -7.98
CA ASP A 50 15.15 -13.47 -6.64
C ASP A 50 15.24 -11.93 -6.60
N SER A 51 15.30 -11.25 -7.76
CA SER A 51 15.24 -9.79 -7.84
C SER A 51 13.81 -9.26 -7.76
N CYS A 52 12.79 -10.12 -7.91
CA CYS A 52 11.39 -9.74 -7.88
C CYS A 52 10.76 -10.03 -6.51
N SER A 53 10.04 -9.05 -5.98
CA SER A 53 9.30 -9.18 -4.72
C SER A 53 8.03 -8.35 -4.74
N ALA A 54 7.02 -8.78 -3.99
CA ALA A 54 5.87 -7.94 -3.70
C ALA A 54 6.20 -7.04 -2.50
N HIS A 55 5.62 -5.84 -2.46
CA HIS A 55 5.82 -4.90 -1.36
C HIS A 55 4.48 -4.45 -0.79
N ILE A 56 4.41 -4.33 0.54
CA ILE A 56 3.25 -3.78 1.25
C ILE A 56 3.72 -2.58 2.08
N TRP A 57 3.15 -1.41 1.81
CA TRP A 57 3.26 -0.25 2.69
C TRP A 57 1.98 -0.11 3.52
N GLN A 58 2.13 -0.01 4.83
CA GLN A 58 1.02 0.09 5.78
C GLN A 58 1.28 1.19 6.81
N GLY A 59 0.31 2.07 6.99
CA GLY A 59 0.31 3.03 8.09
C GLY A 59 0.04 2.33 9.41
N ASN A 60 0.83 2.62 10.45
CA ASN A 60 0.63 2.02 11.78
C ASN A 60 -0.50 2.65 12.60
N GLU A 61 -1.06 3.76 12.14
CA GLU A 61 -2.26 4.42 12.71
C GLU A 61 -3.49 4.24 11.81
N ASP A 62 -3.47 3.24 10.91
CA ASP A 62 -4.63 2.90 10.09
C ASP A 62 -5.81 2.44 10.98
N PRO A 63 -6.96 3.15 10.96
CA PRO A 63 -8.10 2.82 11.79
C PRO A 63 -8.93 1.65 11.25
N LEU A 64 -8.73 1.25 9.99
CA LEU A 64 -9.51 0.19 9.34
C LEU A 64 -8.79 -1.16 9.39
N VAL A 65 -7.47 -1.15 9.21
CA VAL A 65 -6.67 -2.38 9.12
C VAL A 65 -5.51 -2.33 10.13
N PRO A 66 -5.54 -3.15 11.19
CA PRO A 66 -4.44 -3.22 12.15
C PRO A 66 -3.13 -3.66 11.48
N PHE A 67 -2.07 -2.88 11.63
CA PHE A 67 -0.77 -3.13 10.98
C PHE A 67 -0.15 -4.48 11.38
N GLN A 68 -0.48 -5.01 12.56
CA GLN A 68 0.00 -6.30 13.06
C GLN A 68 -0.35 -7.45 12.12
N ILE A 69 -1.46 -7.35 11.39
CA ILE A 69 -1.85 -8.33 10.38
C ILE A 69 -0.79 -8.38 9.28
N GLN A 70 -0.36 -7.22 8.79
CA GLN A 70 0.65 -7.15 7.73
C GLN A 70 2.03 -7.62 8.19
N ARG A 71 2.39 -7.38 9.47
CA ARG A 71 3.58 -7.99 10.09
C ARG A 71 3.51 -9.52 10.14
N TYR A 72 2.33 -10.09 10.37
CA TYR A 72 2.15 -11.54 10.35
C TYR A 72 2.20 -12.11 8.92
N VAL A 73 1.55 -11.43 7.98
CA VAL A 73 1.57 -11.78 6.55
C VAL A 73 3.01 -11.85 6.03
N SER A 74 3.83 -10.83 6.26
CA SER A 74 5.21 -10.80 5.76
C SER A 74 6.14 -11.84 6.41
N LYS A 75 5.89 -12.19 7.69
CA LYS A 75 6.59 -13.30 8.34
C LYS A 75 6.23 -14.66 7.74
N ARG A 76 4.99 -14.84 7.28
CA ARG A 76 4.55 -16.10 6.68
C ARG A 76 4.92 -16.19 5.19
N LEU A 77 4.77 -15.08 4.46
CA LEU A 77 5.06 -14.97 3.04
C LEU A 77 6.35 -14.16 2.85
N GLN A 78 7.49 -14.83 2.97
CA GLN A 78 8.83 -14.21 2.97
C GLN A 78 9.20 -13.49 1.66
N TRP A 79 8.44 -13.72 0.58
CA TRP A 79 8.58 -13.03 -0.70
C TRP A 79 7.87 -11.65 -0.71
N ILE A 80 7.21 -11.28 0.38
CA ILE A 80 6.61 -9.95 0.60
C ILE A 80 7.53 -9.10 1.48
N LYS A 81 8.00 -7.99 0.93
CA LYS A 81 8.70 -6.95 1.69
C LYS A 81 7.69 -6.02 2.36
N TYR A 82 7.72 -5.97 3.68
CA TYR A 82 6.82 -5.13 4.46
C TYR A 82 7.48 -3.83 4.91
N HIS A 83 6.77 -2.73 4.70
CA HIS A 83 7.17 -1.38 5.04
C HIS A 83 6.10 -0.75 5.93
N GLU A 84 6.45 -0.52 7.19
CA GLU A 84 5.56 0.17 8.11
C GLU A 84 5.84 1.67 8.06
N VAL A 85 4.79 2.47 7.90
CA VAL A 85 4.86 3.93 7.85
C VAL A 85 4.43 4.49 9.21
N PRO A 86 5.36 5.05 10.01
CA PRO A 86 5.03 5.66 11.30
C PRO A 86 4.05 6.83 11.12
N TYR A 87 3.04 6.91 11.98
CA TYR A 87 1.99 7.93 11.97
C TYR A 87 1.14 7.93 10.68
N GLY A 88 1.29 6.91 9.83
CA GLY A 88 0.53 6.76 8.61
C GLY A 88 -0.86 6.20 8.89
N GLY A 89 -1.90 6.78 8.27
CA GLY A 89 -3.25 6.23 8.25
C GLY A 89 -3.53 5.33 7.04
N HIS A 90 -4.82 5.05 6.78
CA HIS A 90 -5.25 4.16 5.69
C HIS A 90 -4.89 4.68 4.28
N HIS A 91 -4.97 5.99 4.07
CA HIS A 91 -4.82 6.59 2.74
C HIS A 91 -3.42 7.15 2.48
N LEU A 92 -2.41 6.28 2.52
CA LEU A 92 -1.00 6.65 2.30
C LEU A 92 -0.76 7.37 0.96
N LEU A 93 -1.57 7.10 -0.06
CA LEU A 93 -1.44 7.67 -1.40
C LEU A 93 -1.71 9.19 -1.49
N TYR A 94 -2.26 9.80 -0.43
CA TYR A 94 -2.50 11.25 -0.41
C TYR A 94 -1.29 12.06 0.06
N ASP A 95 -0.26 11.44 0.64
CA ASP A 95 1.01 12.11 0.92
C ASP A 95 1.92 12.01 -0.32
N PRO A 96 2.15 13.12 -1.06
CA PRO A 96 2.94 13.08 -2.28
C PRO A 96 4.40 12.71 -2.03
N LYS A 97 4.95 13.01 -0.84
CA LYS A 97 6.33 12.68 -0.49
C LYS A 97 6.47 11.18 -0.23
N LEU A 98 5.51 10.60 0.50
CA LEU A 98 5.48 9.16 0.71
C LEU A 98 5.33 8.42 -0.62
N TRP A 99 4.44 8.91 -1.48
CA TRP A 99 4.25 8.33 -2.81
C TRP A 99 5.51 8.40 -3.68
N GLU A 100 6.21 9.54 -3.68
CA GLU A 100 7.49 9.65 -4.38
C GLU A 100 8.54 8.68 -3.83
N ALA A 101 8.64 8.54 -2.50
CA ALA A 101 9.55 7.60 -1.86
C ALA A 101 9.24 6.15 -2.28
N ILE A 102 7.97 5.72 -2.22
CA ILE A 102 7.53 4.39 -2.66
C ILE A 102 7.95 4.14 -4.12
N LEU A 103 7.71 5.09 -5.02
CA LEU A 103 8.10 4.95 -6.42
C LEU A 103 9.62 4.86 -6.62
N ARG A 104 10.40 5.64 -5.86
CA ARG A 104 11.87 5.57 -5.90
C ARG A 104 12.39 4.23 -5.40
N SER A 105 11.86 3.71 -4.29
CA SER A 105 12.19 2.38 -3.78
C SER A 105 11.92 1.28 -4.81
N LEU A 106 10.75 1.32 -5.46
CA LEU A 106 10.39 0.32 -6.47
C LEU A 106 11.23 0.40 -7.76
N LEU A 107 11.62 1.60 -8.19
CA LEU A 107 12.33 1.81 -9.46
C LEU A 107 13.86 1.80 -9.34
N LEU A 108 14.40 2.22 -8.19
CA LEU A 108 15.82 2.44 -7.94
C LEU A 108 16.39 1.53 -6.85
N GLY A 109 15.53 0.85 -6.08
CA GLY A 109 15.91 -0.02 -4.96
C GLY A 109 15.82 0.64 -3.59
N ASP A 110 15.79 -0.21 -2.55
CA ASP A 110 15.45 0.13 -1.15
C ASP A 110 16.39 1.16 -0.47
N GLY A 111 17.59 1.40 -1.00
CA GLY A 111 18.56 2.37 -0.46
C GLY A 111 18.29 3.84 -0.79
N SER A 112 17.21 4.15 -1.51
CA SER A 112 16.88 5.50 -1.99
C SER A 112 15.83 6.25 -1.17
N ASN A 113 15.33 5.66 -0.08
CA ASN A 113 14.25 6.20 0.74
C ASN A 113 14.76 7.14 1.85
N GLN A 114 14.30 8.39 1.82
CA GLN A 114 14.33 9.33 2.95
C GLN A 114 12.91 9.88 3.18
N TYR A 115 11.94 9.00 3.43
CA TYR A 115 10.64 9.46 3.90
C TYR A 115 10.71 9.69 5.41
N GLU A 116 10.69 10.96 5.81
CA GLU A 116 10.44 11.35 7.19
C GLU A 116 8.98 11.83 7.29
N PRO A 117 8.12 11.16 8.07
CA PRO A 117 6.77 11.63 8.30
C PRO A 117 6.82 13.00 8.97
N LYS A 118 5.99 13.94 8.48
CA LYS A 118 5.81 15.21 9.18
C LYS A 118 5.02 14.95 10.46
N LEU A 119 5.60 15.32 11.59
CA LEU A 119 4.84 15.58 12.80
C LEU A 119 4.24 16.98 12.61
N ASP A 120 2.93 17.06 12.44
CA ASP A 120 2.25 18.35 12.57
C ASP A 120 2.13 18.63 14.09
N ASP A 121 2.75 19.72 14.55
CA ASP A 121 2.69 20.22 15.93
C ASP A 121 1.27 20.67 16.34
#